data_AF-A0AA36BIX3-F1
#
_entry.id   AF-A0AA36BIX3-F1
#
_cell.length_a   1.000
_cell.length_b   1.000
_cell.length_c   1.000
_cell.angle_alpha   90.00
_cell.angle_beta   90.00
_cell.angle_gamma   90.00
#
_symmetry.space_group_name_H-M   'P 1'
#
loop_
_entity.id
_entity.type
_entity.pdbx_description
1 polymer ?
#
loop_
_entity_poly.entity_id
_entity_poly.type
_entity_poly.pdbx_seq_one_letter_code
_entity_poly.pdbx_strand_id
1 'polypeptide(L)'
;MFSIDKNLGPKLIMIKEMMRDLGYFAMIMFTFMTAFGIATQSILHPSTPASFDLFKEVFRKAYFHIYAELFLEEYDGNPNCKENNSTCPTEITTYSAIILMCIYVLLTNILLLNLLIAMFSSTYEKVKKKSHLHWSLQRYDIINEFSIRPPLPPPFVILSNIYQFCRYLYQKTNYQGTKIKYVFSRRYGDASKLLEWEHKMVQSYLSRRHKPESNDNDLINQLTLKVEKLHQLNNSQYENSQDIEEKFRKLCSRIDQLTLKEEELQHNVDEKMKNIDTSLAWIKENLMKTKP
;
A
#
# COMPACT_ATOMS: atom_id res chain seq x y z
N MET A 1 -10.90 12.91 31.16
CA MET A 1 -10.23 14.22 31.24
C MET A 1 -8.88 14.22 30.51
N PHE A 2 -7.98 13.25 30.72
CA PHE A 2 -6.69 13.18 30.01
C PHE A 2 -6.75 12.87 28.50
N SER A 3 -7.85 12.30 28.00
CA SER A 3 -8.07 12.10 26.54
C SER A 3 -8.30 13.40 25.76
N ILE A 4 -8.40 14.54 26.44
CA ILE A 4 -8.67 15.86 25.85
C ILE A 4 -7.39 16.46 25.25
N ASP A 5 -6.23 16.10 25.80
CA ASP A 5 -4.96 16.65 25.34
C ASP A 5 -4.61 16.12 23.93
N LYS A 6 -4.21 17.04 23.06
CA LYS A 6 -3.96 16.83 21.64
C LYS A 6 -2.91 15.74 21.37
N ASN A 7 -2.02 15.51 22.31
CA ASN A 7 -0.92 14.55 22.21
C ASN A 7 -1.21 13.25 22.98
N LEU A 8 -2.05 13.29 24.02
CA LEU A 8 -2.38 12.13 24.83
C LEU A 8 -3.56 11.32 24.28
N GLY A 9 -4.53 11.98 23.63
CA GLY A 9 -5.70 11.33 23.05
C GLY A 9 -5.30 10.17 22.14
N PRO A 10 -4.59 10.40 21.01
CA PRO A 10 -4.18 9.35 20.08
C PRO A 10 -3.37 8.23 20.73
N LYS A 11 -2.53 8.57 21.73
CA LYS A 11 -1.73 7.59 22.48
C LYS A 11 -2.59 6.64 23.30
N LEU A 12 -3.66 7.14 23.93
CA LEU A 12 -4.59 6.30 24.69
C LEU A 12 -5.33 5.28 23.82
N ILE A 13 -5.72 5.64 22.59
CA ILE A 13 -6.36 4.68 21.68
C ILE A 13 -5.35 3.66 21.14
N MET A 14 -4.13 4.09 20.87
CA MET A 14 -3.04 3.16 20.53
C MET A 14 -2.83 2.13 21.65
N ILE A 15 -2.75 2.58 22.91
CA ILE A 15 -2.63 1.69 24.07
C ILE A 15 -3.83 0.75 24.16
N LYS A 16 -5.06 1.25 23.97
CA LYS A 16 -6.28 0.42 24.02
C LYS A 16 -6.24 -0.72 22.99
N GLU A 17 -5.84 -0.44 21.75
CA GLU A 17 -5.73 -1.49 20.73
C GLU A 17 -4.59 -2.48 21.03
N MET A 18 -3.46 -2.00 21.56
CA MET A 18 -2.37 -2.87 22.02
C MET A 18 -2.76 -3.76 23.19
N MET A 19 -3.65 -3.31 24.08
CA MET A 19 -4.14 -4.11 25.22
C MET A 19 -4.90 -5.36 24.76
N ARG A 20 -5.56 -5.32 23.60
CA ARG A 20 -6.20 -6.53 23.03
C ARG A 20 -5.15 -7.55 22.64
N ASP A 21 -4.08 -7.11 21.99
CA ASP A 21 -2.98 -7.98 21.56
C ASP A 21 -2.20 -8.53 22.76
N LEU A 22 -2.01 -7.69 23.79
CA LEU A 22 -1.47 -8.11 25.09
C LEU A 22 -2.34 -9.20 25.73
N GLY A 23 -3.67 -9.11 25.62
CA GLY A 23 -4.57 -10.14 26.14
C GLY A 23 -4.32 -11.51 25.51
N TYR A 24 -4.17 -11.59 24.19
CA TYR A 24 -3.83 -12.84 23.51
C TYR A 24 -2.45 -13.36 23.91
N PHE A 25 -1.46 -12.48 24.01
CA PHE A 25 -0.12 -12.86 24.48
C PHE A 25 -0.12 -13.36 25.92
N ALA A 26 -0.88 -12.72 26.80
CA ALA A 26 -1.00 -13.09 28.20
C ALA A 26 -1.56 -14.51 28.36
N MET A 27 -2.46 -14.96 27.47
CA MET A 27 -2.95 -16.35 27.47
C MET A 27 -1.85 -17.36 27.14
N ILE A 28 -0.98 -17.04 26.18
CA ILE A 28 0.20 -17.87 25.86
C ILE A 28 1.15 -17.89 27.06
N MET A 29 1.49 -16.72 27.60
CA MET A 29 2.35 -16.59 28.79
C MET A 29 1.80 -17.38 29.97
N PHE A 30 0.49 -17.31 30.22
CA PHE A 30 -0.19 -18.07 31.26
C PHE A 30 -0.02 -19.58 31.06
N THR A 31 -0.07 -20.07 29.82
CA THR A 31 0.12 -21.50 29.50
C THR A 31 1.54 -21.98 29.82
N PHE A 32 2.57 -21.18 29.48
CA PHE A 32 3.95 -21.51 29.86
C PHE A 32 4.17 -21.44 31.37
N MET A 33 3.54 -20.46 32.03
CA MET A 33 3.61 -20.26 33.47
C MET A 33 2.98 -21.41 34.25
N THR A 34 1.81 -21.91 33.84
CA THR A 34 1.17 -23.07 34.47
C THR A 34 1.99 -24.34 34.27
N ALA A 35 2.50 -24.58 33.06
CA ALA A 35 3.33 -25.74 32.75
C ALA A 35 4.62 -25.78 33.58
N PHE A 36 5.36 -24.68 33.62
CA PHE A 36 6.57 -24.55 34.44
C PHE A 36 6.26 -24.68 35.93
N GLY A 37 5.20 -24.01 36.40
CA GLY A 37 4.82 -24.01 37.79
C GLY A 37 4.45 -25.40 38.31
N ILE A 38 3.60 -26.13 37.59
CA ILE A 38 3.19 -27.49 37.96
C ILE A 38 4.39 -28.45 37.90
N ALA A 39 5.22 -28.36 36.86
CA ALA A 39 6.40 -29.21 36.72
C ALA A 39 7.40 -28.99 37.86
N THR A 40 7.70 -27.74 38.19
CA THR A 40 8.63 -27.39 39.27
C THR A 40 8.10 -27.84 40.63
N GLN A 41 6.81 -27.61 40.91
CA GLN A 41 6.19 -28.03 42.17
C GLN A 41 6.19 -29.56 42.33
N SER A 42 5.97 -30.29 41.25
CA SER A 42 5.98 -31.76 41.24
C SER A 42 7.38 -32.33 41.52
N ILE A 43 8.43 -31.61 41.09
CA ILE A 43 9.82 -32.02 41.28
C ILE A 43 10.31 -31.68 42.69
N LEU A 44 10.04 -30.47 43.19
CA LEU A 44 10.54 -30.01 44.50
C LEU A 44 9.75 -30.59 45.68
N HIS A 45 8.43 -30.74 45.55
CA HIS A 45 7.55 -31.08 46.67
C HIS A 45 6.51 -32.15 46.30
N PRO A 46 6.94 -33.41 46.06
CA PRO A 46 6.10 -34.47 45.48
C PRO A 46 4.91 -34.90 46.36
N SER A 47 4.91 -34.59 47.65
CA SER A 47 3.87 -35.03 48.60
C SER A 47 2.98 -33.93 49.14
N THR A 48 3.03 -32.74 48.53
CA THR A 48 2.16 -31.62 48.93
C THR A 48 0.74 -31.78 48.38
N PRO A 49 -0.31 -31.72 49.22
CA PRO A 49 -1.68 -31.81 48.74
C PRO A 49 -2.04 -30.58 47.91
N ALA A 50 -2.88 -30.78 46.89
CA ALA A 50 -3.37 -29.68 46.06
C ALA A 50 -4.27 -28.75 46.88
N SER A 51 -3.75 -27.56 47.19
CA SER A 51 -4.50 -26.49 47.86
C SER A 51 -4.48 -25.21 47.02
N PHE A 52 -5.44 -24.31 47.29
CA PHE A 52 -5.46 -23.01 46.61
C PHE A 52 -4.23 -22.16 46.95
N ASP A 53 -3.69 -22.33 48.16
CA ASP A 53 -2.48 -21.65 48.60
C ASP A 53 -1.26 -22.11 47.81
N LEU A 54 -1.16 -23.42 47.53
CA LEU A 54 -0.12 -23.99 46.67
C LEU A 54 -0.23 -23.47 45.24
N PHE A 55 -1.43 -23.39 44.69
CA PHE A 55 -1.66 -22.78 43.37
C PHE A 55 -1.18 -21.32 43.36
N LYS A 56 -1.56 -20.52 44.35
CA LYS A 56 -1.12 -19.12 44.46
C LYS A 56 0.41 -19.00 44.53
N GLU A 57 1.05 -19.87 45.28
CA GLU A 57 2.50 -19.88 45.46
C GLU A 57 3.25 -20.26 44.16
N VAL A 58 2.78 -21.31 43.49
CA VAL A 58 3.32 -21.77 42.20
C VAL A 58 3.25 -20.66 41.15
N PHE A 59 2.11 -19.99 41.06
CA PHE A 59 1.94 -18.88 40.13
C PHE A 59 2.80 -17.69 40.51
N ARG A 60 2.83 -17.32 41.80
CA ARG A 60 3.68 -16.23 42.28
C ARG A 60 5.14 -16.45 41.86
N LYS A 61 5.68 -17.65 42.09
CA LYS A 61 7.05 -18.01 41.72
C LYS A 61 7.27 -17.91 40.22
N ALA A 62 6.44 -18.58 39.42
CA ALA A 62 6.57 -18.56 37.96
C ALA A 62 6.51 -17.13 37.39
N TYR A 63 5.70 -16.25 37.96
CA TYR A 63 5.59 -14.85 37.55
C TYR A 63 6.87 -14.05 37.82
N PHE A 64 7.44 -14.16 39.03
CA PHE A 64 8.67 -13.44 39.38
C PHE A 64 9.89 -13.90 38.58
N HIS A 65 9.93 -15.19 38.18
CA HIS A 65 10.97 -15.71 37.29
C HIS A 65 10.97 -15.02 35.91
N ILE A 66 9.82 -14.51 35.43
CA ILE A 66 9.77 -13.71 34.19
C ILE A 66 10.61 -12.43 34.33
N TYR A 67 10.65 -11.84 35.52
CA TYR A 67 11.47 -10.66 35.82
C TYR A 67 12.91 -11.00 36.20
N ALA A 68 13.33 -12.26 36.00
CA ALA A 68 14.64 -12.78 36.37
C ALA A 68 14.95 -12.72 37.88
N GLU A 69 13.92 -12.70 38.73
CA GLU A 69 14.07 -12.90 40.17
C GLU A 69 14.09 -14.41 40.44
N LEU A 70 15.29 -14.92 40.75
CA LEU A 70 15.55 -16.35 40.93
C LEU A 70 15.63 -16.66 42.42
N PHE A 71 14.62 -17.36 42.95
CA PHE A 71 14.58 -17.79 44.36
C PHE A 71 15.45 -19.04 44.60
N LEU A 72 16.76 -18.92 44.38
CA LEU A 72 17.71 -20.05 44.41
C LEU A 72 17.75 -20.78 45.76
N GLU A 73 17.53 -20.07 46.86
CA GLU A 73 17.51 -20.63 48.23
C GLU A 73 16.49 -21.77 48.39
N GLU A 74 15.42 -21.76 47.58
CA GLU A 74 14.39 -22.79 47.62
C GLU A 74 14.75 -24.03 46.79
N TYR A 75 15.63 -23.86 45.81
CA TYR A 75 16.19 -24.96 45.02
C TYR A 75 17.38 -25.63 45.72
N ASP A 76 18.04 -24.97 46.67
CA ASP A 76 19.16 -25.56 47.44
C ASP A 76 18.72 -26.69 48.41
N GLY A 77 17.40 -26.94 48.52
CA GLY A 77 16.84 -28.03 49.29
C GLY A 77 16.83 -27.76 50.79
N ASN A 78 15.84 -28.32 51.50
CA ASN A 78 15.72 -28.13 52.94
C ASN A 78 16.80 -28.98 53.68
N PRO A 79 17.72 -28.38 54.46
CA PRO A 79 18.73 -29.13 55.20
C PRO A 79 18.15 -30.12 56.22
N ASN A 80 16.88 -29.95 56.62
CA ASN A 80 16.16 -30.84 57.54
C ASN A 80 15.54 -32.08 56.87
N CYS A 81 15.62 -32.22 55.53
CA CYS A 81 15.09 -33.37 54.78
C CYS A 81 16.11 -34.53 54.67
N LYS A 82 17.01 -34.69 55.66
CA LYS A 82 18.15 -35.63 55.59
C LYS A 82 17.95 -37.01 56.22
N GLU A 83 16.86 -37.25 56.94
CA GLU A 83 16.65 -38.55 57.59
C GLU A 83 15.22 -39.06 57.38
N ASN A 84 15.09 -40.05 56.48
CA ASN A 84 14.08 -41.13 56.51
C ASN A 84 12.70 -40.95 55.85
N ASN A 85 12.49 -39.99 54.94
CA ASN A 85 11.25 -39.94 54.17
C ASN A 85 11.49 -40.08 52.65
N SER A 86 10.79 -41.02 52.01
CA SER A 86 10.75 -41.25 50.55
C SER A 86 10.10 -40.12 49.75
N THR A 87 9.80 -39.00 50.41
CA THR A 87 9.06 -37.84 49.91
C THR A 87 9.92 -36.58 49.76
N CYS A 88 11.23 -36.66 50.07
CA CYS A 88 12.18 -35.59 49.82
C CYS A 88 12.74 -35.66 48.38
N PRO A 89 12.96 -34.52 47.70
CA PRO A 89 13.59 -34.50 46.38
C PRO A 89 15.04 -34.99 46.47
N THR A 90 15.44 -35.85 45.54
CA THR A 90 16.83 -36.28 45.34
C THR A 90 17.68 -35.17 44.72
N GLU A 91 19.00 -35.22 44.90
CA GLU A 91 19.96 -34.30 44.24
C GLU A 91 19.71 -34.21 42.73
N ILE A 92 19.45 -35.34 42.06
CA ILE A 92 19.20 -35.41 40.60
C ILE A 92 17.92 -34.65 40.22
N THR A 93 16.85 -34.78 41.01
CA THR A 93 15.59 -34.05 40.80
C THR A 93 15.74 -32.56 41.07
N THR A 94 16.58 -32.17 42.03
CA THR A 94 16.87 -30.77 42.30
C THR A 94 17.61 -30.11 41.13
N TYR A 95 18.65 -30.76 40.59
CA TYR A 95 19.35 -30.27 39.40
C TYR A 95 18.45 -30.19 38.17
N SER A 96 17.52 -31.13 37.99
CA SER A 96 16.58 -31.08 36.87
C SER A 96 15.61 -29.88 36.97
N ALA A 97 15.17 -29.53 38.18
CA ALA A 97 14.36 -28.34 38.40
C ALA A 97 15.12 -27.03 38.11
N ILE A 98 16.40 -26.95 38.46
CA ILE A 98 17.27 -25.81 38.14
C ILE A 98 17.45 -25.69 36.61
N ILE A 99 17.68 -26.80 35.91
CA ILE A 99 17.78 -26.81 34.44
C ILE A 99 16.46 -26.34 33.81
N LEU A 100 15.32 -26.83 34.31
CA LEU A 100 14.00 -26.43 33.85
C LEU A 100 13.75 -24.93 34.07
N MET A 101 14.15 -24.38 35.22
CA MET A 101 14.11 -22.95 35.52
C MET A 101 14.95 -22.14 34.52
N CYS A 102 16.19 -22.56 34.25
CA CYS A 102 17.05 -21.90 33.26
C CYS A 102 16.40 -21.87 31.87
N ILE A 103 15.83 -22.99 31.42
CA ILE A 103 15.12 -23.08 30.13
C ILE A 103 13.89 -22.16 30.13
N TYR A 104 13.11 -22.15 31.21
CA TYR A 104 11.92 -21.31 31.33
C TYR A 104 12.26 -19.81 31.26
N VAL A 105 13.26 -19.37 32.01
CA VAL A 105 13.72 -17.96 32.02
C VAL A 105 14.25 -17.57 30.65
N LEU A 106 14.97 -18.46 29.96
CA LEU A 106 15.45 -18.23 28.60
C LEU A 106 14.28 -18.08 27.61
N LEU A 107 13.32 -19.01 27.63
CA LEU A 107 12.17 -18.96 26.73
C LEU A 107 11.30 -17.72 26.98
N THR A 108 11.05 -17.37 28.23
CA THR A 108 10.24 -16.19 28.57
C THR A 108 10.94 -14.89 28.18
N ASN A 109 12.22 -14.72 28.52
CA ASN A 109 12.92 -13.46 28.28
C ASN A 109 13.42 -13.29 26.84
N ILE A 110 13.95 -14.35 26.22
CA ILE A 110 14.52 -14.25 24.87
C ILE A 110 13.45 -14.44 23.80
N LEU A 111 12.48 -15.33 24.01
CA LEU A 111 11.47 -15.62 23.00
C LEU A 111 10.18 -14.83 23.25
N LEU A 112 9.54 -14.98 24.41
CA LEU A 112 8.21 -14.41 24.64
C LEU A 112 8.24 -12.87 24.77
N LEU A 113 9.12 -12.28 25.58
CA LEU A 113 9.20 -10.82 25.70
C LEU A 113 9.59 -10.14 24.39
N ASN A 114 10.55 -10.70 23.64
CA ASN A 114 10.94 -10.16 22.34
C ASN A 114 9.80 -10.25 21.32
N LEU A 115 9.03 -11.33 21.34
CA LEU A 115 7.84 -11.47 20.50
C LEU A 115 6.75 -10.47 20.91
N LEU A 116 6.56 -10.21 22.21
CA LEU A 116 5.63 -9.17 22.69
C LEU A 116 6.03 -7.78 22.19
N ILE A 117 7.32 -7.43 22.30
CA ILE A 117 7.85 -6.15 21.81
C ILE A 117 7.62 -6.04 20.29
N ALA A 118 7.86 -7.12 19.54
CA ALA A 118 7.64 -7.14 18.09
C ALA A 118 6.14 -6.96 17.73
N MET A 119 5.23 -7.62 18.44
CA MET A 119 3.79 -7.44 18.25
C MET A 119 3.34 -6.01 18.58
N PHE A 120 3.81 -5.46 19.69
CA PHE A 120 3.53 -4.05 20.04
C PHE A 120 4.06 -3.08 19.00
N SER A 121 5.26 -3.30 18.46
CA SER A 121 5.81 -2.47 17.39
C SER A 121 4.97 -2.52 16.11
N SER A 122 4.56 -3.72 15.69
CA SER A 122 3.71 -3.92 14.50
C SER A 122 2.33 -3.27 14.66
N THR A 123 1.66 -3.50 15.79
CA THR A 123 0.37 -2.89 16.09
C THR A 123 0.49 -1.38 16.27
N TYR A 124 1.58 -0.90 16.88
CA TYR A 124 1.86 0.53 17.00
C TYR A 124 1.86 1.19 15.62
N GLU A 125 2.64 0.67 14.68
CA GLU A 125 2.74 1.25 13.34
C GLU A 125 1.42 1.12 12.57
N LYS A 126 0.67 0.03 12.74
CA LYS A 126 -0.66 -0.14 12.13
C LYS A 126 -1.68 0.88 12.65
N VAL A 127 -1.73 1.11 13.96
CA VAL A 127 -2.68 2.06 14.57
C VAL A 127 -2.22 3.49 14.33
N LYS A 128 -0.91 3.76 14.38
CA LYS A 128 -0.30 5.06 14.05
C LYS A 128 -0.62 5.49 12.62
N LYS A 129 -0.60 4.57 11.64
CA LYS A 129 -1.05 4.86 10.26
C LYS A 129 -2.50 5.35 10.18
N LYS A 130 -3.37 4.91 11.09
CA LYS A 130 -4.79 5.34 11.20
C LYS A 130 -5.01 6.47 12.21
N SER A 131 -3.98 6.88 12.93
CA SER A 131 -4.08 7.81 14.06
C SER A 131 -4.57 9.19 13.65
N HIS A 132 -4.23 9.68 12.46
CA HIS A 132 -4.66 11.00 12.01
C HIS A 132 -6.19 11.10 11.87
N LEU A 133 -6.83 10.09 11.28
CA LEU A 133 -8.29 10.03 11.16
C LEU A 133 -8.95 9.94 12.53
N HIS A 134 -8.41 9.10 13.40
CA HIS A 134 -8.98 8.90 14.72
C HIS A 134 -8.83 10.16 15.59
N TRP A 135 -7.67 10.81 15.53
CA TRP A 135 -7.43 12.10 16.17
C TRP A 135 -8.35 13.19 15.63
N SER A 136 -8.56 13.26 14.30
CA SER A 136 -9.41 14.29 13.71
C SER A 136 -10.87 14.13 14.13
N LEU A 137 -11.36 12.89 14.22
CA LEU A 137 -12.71 12.59 14.70
C LEU A 137 -12.87 12.89 16.20
N GLN A 138 -11.96 12.41 17.03
CA GLN A 138 -12.00 12.70 18.47
C GLN A 138 -11.91 14.20 18.77
N ARG A 139 -11.07 14.92 18.02
CA ARG A 139 -10.97 16.37 18.14
C ARG A 139 -12.30 17.05 17.79
N TYR A 140 -13.00 16.57 16.77
CA TYR A 140 -14.32 17.10 16.43
C TYR A 140 -15.31 16.87 17.58
N ASP A 141 -15.38 15.65 18.12
CA ASP A 141 -16.31 15.31 19.20
C ASP A 141 -16.07 16.18 20.44
N ILE A 142 -14.81 16.36 20.83
CA ILE A 142 -14.44 17.21 21.98
C ILE A 142 -14.83 18.67 21.72
N ILE A 143 -14.49 19.23 20.56
CA ILE A 143 -14.83 20.61 20.24
C ILE A 143 -16.36 20.80 20.24
N ASN A 144 -17.09 19.85 19.67
CA ASN A 144 -18.55 19.88 19.64
C ASN A 144 -19.13 19.83 21.06
N GLU A 145 -18.64 18.93 21.91
CA GLU A 145 -19.08 18.80 23.30
C GLU A 145 -18.82 20.09 24.10
N PHE A 146 -17.60 20.64 24.03
CA PHE A 146 -17.25 21.88 24.74
C PHE A 146 -18.02 23.10 24.24
N SER A 147 -18.41 23.12 22.97
CA SER A 147 -19.15 24.26 22.42
C SER A 147 -20.62 24.30 22.84
N ILE A 148 -21.18 23.16 23.27
CA ILE A 148 -22.57 23.05 23.76
C ILE A 148 -22.64 23.27 25.29
N ARG A 149 -21.53 23.05 26.01
CA ARG A 149 -21.46 23.17 27.47
C ARG A 149 -21.60 24.64 27.91
N PRO A 150 -22.28 24.92 29.04
CA PRO A 150 -22.33 26.26 29.60
C PRO A 150 -20.92 26.73 30.04
N PRO A 151 -20.61 28.03 29.92
CA PRO A 151 -19.25 28.56 30.13
C PRO A 151 -18.79 28.59 31.60
N LEU A 152 -19.65 28.16 32.54
CA LEU A 152 -19.35 28.22 33.96
C LEU A 152 -18.54 26.99 34.43
N PRO A 153 -17.58 27.16 35.35
CA PRO A 153 -16.81 26.04 35.88
C PRO A 153 -17.69 25.08 36.70
N PRO A 154 -17.29 23.80 36.85
CA PRO A 154 -18.10 22.74 37.46
C PRO A 154 -18.91 23.10 38.72
N PRO A 155 -18.36 23.81 39.72
CA PRO A 155 -19.14 24.19 40.92
C PRO A 155 -20.33 25.12 40.62
N PHE A 156 -20.28 25.95 39.58
CA PHE A 156 -21.33 26.92 39.25
C PHE A 156 -22.24 26.49 38.08
N VAL A 157 -22.03 25.28 37.53
CA VAL A 157 -22.85 24.73 36.44
C VAL A 157 -24.32 24.58 36.85
N ILE A 158 -24.59 24.34 38.13
CA ILE A 158 -25.97 24.20 38.65
C ILE A 158 -26.78 25.48 38.44
N LEU A 159 -26.19 26.65 38.71
CA LEU A 159 -26.84 27.96 38.50
C LEU A 159 -27.17 28.19 37.02
N SER A 160 -26.25 27.82 36.12
CA SER A 160 -26.48 27.90 34.68
C SER A 160 -27.63 27.03 34.22
N ASN A 161 -27.71 25.79 34.73
CA ASN A 161 -28.78 24.85 34.39
C ASN A 161 -30.14 25.35 34.90
N ILE A 162 -30.19 25.92 36.11
CA ILE A 162 -31.41 26.53 36.67
C ILE A 162 -31.89 27.68 35.79
N TYR A 163 -30.99 28.59 35.37
CA TYR A 163 -31.33 29.68 34.45
C TYR A 163 -31.87 29.17 33.10
N GLN A 164 -31.23 28.15 32.52
CA GLN A 164 -31.66 27.54 31.26
C GLN A 164 -33.05 26.88 31.39
N PHE A 165 -33.31 26.24 32.53
CA PHE A 165 -34.60 25.61 32.85
C PHE A 165 -35.71 26.65 33.02
N CYS A 166 -35.47 27.74 33.77
CA CYS A 166 -36.41 28.85 33.90
C CYS A 166 -36.72 29.50 32.53
N ARG A 167 -35.69 29.69 31.69
CA ARG A 167 -35.85 30.21 30.33
C ARG A 167 -36.69 29.28 29.45
N TYR A 168 -36.51 27.97 29.58
CA TYR A 168 -37.30 26.98 28.86
C TYR A 168 -38.79 27.04 29.25
N LEU A 169 -39.11 27.13 30.55
CA LEU A 169 -40.49 27.29 31.02
C LEU A 169 -41.14 28.59 30.51
N TYR A 170 -40.36 29.68 30.45
CA TYR A 170 -40.82 30.96 29.92
C TYR A 170 -41.04 30.96 28.39
N GLN A 171 -40.28 30.17 27.64
CA GLN A 171 -40.47 30.04 26.18
C GLN A 171 -41.63 29.11 25.84
N LYS A 172 -41.85 28.05 26.64
CA LYS A 172 -42.97 27.12 26.49
C LYS A 172 -44.33 27.81 26.66
N THR A 173 -44.39 28.80 27.55
CA THR A 173 -45.58 29.64 27.77
C THR A 173 -45.80 30.69 26.66
N ASN A 174 -44.73 31.10 25.97
CA ASN A 174 -44.77 32.12 24.91
C ASN A 174 -44.79 31.57 23.47
N TYR A 175 -44.94 30.24 23.26
CA TYR A 175 -44.96 29.59 21.94
C TYR A 175 -43.82 30.00 20.98
N GLN A 176 -42.70 30.49 21.50
CA GLN A 176 -41.53 30.79 20.68
C GLN A 176 -40.74 29.50 20.47
N GLY A 177 -40.84 28.94 19.27
CA GLY A 177 -40.10 27.75 18.87
C GLY A 177 -38.60 27.90 19.17
N THR A 178 -38.07 27.00 19.99
CA THR A 178 -36.66 26.98 20.37
C THR A 178 -35.82 26.69 19.13
N LYS A 179 -35.19 27.71 18.55
CA LYS A 179 -34.24 27.49 17.45
C LYS A 179 -33.03 26.74 18.02
N ILE A 180 -32.89 25.47 17.64
CA ILE A 180 -31.69 24.68 17.94
C ILE A 180 -30.51 25.40 17.29
N LYS A 181 -29.66 25.99 18.13
CA LYS A 181 -28.47 26.71 17.68
C LYS A 181 -27.37 25.67 17.48
N TYR A 182 -27.24 25.16 16.26
CA TYR A 182 -26.11 24.32 15.92
C TYR A 182 -24.84 25.16 16.04
N VAL A 183 -23.89 24.72 16.86
CA VAL A 183 -22.60 25.40 17.12
C VAL A 183 -21.89 25.81 15.83
N PHE A 184 -21.95 24.95 14.82
CA PHE A 184 -21.30 25.15 13.52
C PHE A 184 -22.22 25.70 12.42
N SER A 185 -23.49 25.99 12.69
CA SER A 185 -24.33 26.75 11.76
C SER A 185 -23.93 28.22 11.79
N ARG A 186 -22.79 28.54 11.18
CA ARG A 186 -22.52 29.93 10.81
C ARG A 186 -23.48 30.26 9.67
N ARG A 187 -24.40 31.19 9.91
CA ARG A 187 -25.26 31.73 8.85
C ARG A 187 -24.36 32.45 7.85
N TYR A 188 -23.93 31.75 6.81
CA TYR A 188 -23.26 32.38 5.70
C TYR A 188 -24.28 33.32 5.04
N GLY A 189 -23.92 34.60 4.91
CA GLY A 189 -24.81 35.59 4.30
C GLY A 189 -25.10 35.31 2.83
N ASP A 190 -24.27 34.48 2.19
CA ASP A 190 -24.35 34.16 0.77
C ASP A 190 -24.07 32.66 0.58
N ALA A 191 -25.11 31.84 0.75
CA ALA A 191 -25.03 30.39 0.55
C ALA A 191 -24.69 30.02 -0.90
N SER A 192 -25.09 30.87 -1.86
CA SER A 192 -24.82 30.68 -3.28
C SER A 192 -23.32 30.72 -3.59
N LYS A 193 -22.58 31.67 -3.02
CA LYS A 193 -21.10 31.72 -3.15
C LYS A 193 -20.39 30.51 -2.55
N LEU A 194 -20.91 29.95 -1.45
CA LEU A 194 -20.33 28.75 -0.85
C LEU A 194 -20.53 27.54 -1.76
N LEU A 195 -21.71 27.40 -2.36
CA LEU A 195 -22.02 26.33 -3.30
C LEU A 195 -21.19 26.44 -4.59
N GLU A 196 -21.01 27.66 -5.10
CA GLU A 196 -20.13 27.91 -6.24
C GLU A 196 -18.67 27.53 -5.94
N TRP A 197 -18.19 27.89 -4.75
CA TRP A 197 -16.86 27.49 -4.28
C TRP A 197 -16.72 25.98 -4.18
N GLU A 198 -17.71 25.29 -3.60
CA GLU A 198 -17.73 23.83 -3.50
C GLU A 198 -17.67 23.18 -4.88
N HIS A 199 -18.50 23.64 -5.82
CA HIS A 199 -18.52 23.14 -7.20
C HIS A 199 -17.15 23.29 -7.88
N LYS A 200 -16.54 24.48 -7.76
CA LYS A 200 -15.22 24.76 -8.33
C LYS A 200 -14.12 23.87 -7.74
N MET A 201 -14.17 23.61 -6.44
CA MET A 201 -13.21 22.75 -5.75
C MET A 201 -13.38 21.27 -6.13
N VAL A 202 -14.63 20.78 -6.20
CA VAL A 202 -14.95 19.42 -6.65
C VAL A 202 -14.47 19.22 -8.08
N GLN A 203 -14.76 20.15 -8.98
CA GLN A 203 -14.31 20.08 -10.37
C GLN A 203 -12.78 20.05 -10.45
N SER A 204 -12.10 20.94 -9.71
CA SER A 204 -10.63 20.96 -9.66
C SER A 204 -10.02 19.66 -9.13
N TYR A 205 -10.64 19.03 -8.14
CA TYR A 205 -10.23 17.75 -7.58
C TYR A 205 -10.39 16.61 -8.61
N LEU A 206 -11.55 16.53 -9.26
CA LEU A 206 -11.82 15.52 -10.30
C LEU A 206 -10.85 15.66 -11.47
N SER A 207 -10.59 16.89 -11.95
CA SER A 207 -9.62 17.14 -13.01
C SER A 207 -8.20 16.71 -12.64
N ARG A 208 -7.79 16.89 -11.37
CA ARG A 208 -6.48 16.41 -10.89
C ARG A 208 -6.43 14.89 -10.78
N ARG A 209 -7.54 14.23 -10.46
CA ARG A 209 -7.61 12.76 -10.37
C ARG A 209 -7.58 12.09 -11.75
N HIS A 210 -8.15 12.72 -12.77
CA HIS A 210 -8.07 12.21 -14.13
C HIS A 210 -6.68 12.37 -14.76
N LYS A 211 -5.93 13.42 -14.42
CA LYS A 211 -4.57 13.67 -14.98
C LYS A 211 -3.52 12.55 -14.82
N PRO A 212 -3.37 11.84 -13.69
CA PRO A 212 -2.32 10.83 -13.55
C PRO A 212 -2.63 9.49 -14.25
N GLU A 213 -3.89 9.15 -14.48
CA GLU A 213 -4.29 7.87 -15.10
C GLU A 213 -4.66 8.02 -16.57
N SER A 214 -5.18 9.19 -16.98
CA SER A 214 -5.53 9.45 -18.37
C SER A 214 -4.30 9.78 -19.20
N ASN A 215 -3.28 10.47 -18.68
CA ASN A 215 -2.19 10.95 -19.52
C ASN A 215 -1.33 9.81 -20.09
N ASP A 216 -1.07 8.76 -19.31
CA ASP A 216 -0.30 7.59 -19.78
C ASP A 216 -1.14 6.72 -20.71
N ASN A 217 -2.40 6.44 -20.36
CA ASN A 217 -3.29 5.64 -21.20
C ASN A 217 -3.71 6.36 -22.48
N ASP A 218 -3.96 7.68 -22.42
CA ASP A 218 -4.28 8.50 -23.59
C ASP A 218 -3.05 8.70 -24.48
N LEU A 219 -1.85 8.84 -23.90
CA LEU A 219 -0.61 8.88 -24.68
C LEU A 219 -0.37 7.54 -25.37
N ILE A 220 -0.57 6.41 -24.67
CA ILE A 220 -0.51 5.07 -25.26
C ILE A 220 -1.54 4.94 -26.37
N ASN A 221 -2.79 5.34 -26.16
CA ASN A 221 -3.84 5.29 -27.18
C ASN A 221 -3.51 6.16 -28.39
N GLN A 222 -2.99 7.38 -28.18
CA GLN A 222 -2.55 8.26 -29.26
C GLN A 222 -1.33 7.72 -30.01
N LEU A 223 -0.39 7.09 -29.31
CA LEU A 223 0.76 6.42 -29.92
C LEU A 223 0.32 5.23 -30.75
N THR A 224 -0.57 4.37 -30.22
CA THR A 224 -1.15 3.24 -30.93
C THR A 224 -1.86 3.69 -32.21
N LEU A 225 -2.68 4.75 -32.14
CA LEU A 225 -3.35 5.33 -33.32
C LEU A 225 -2.35 5.90 -34.34
N LYS A 226 -1.25 6.51 -33.90
CA LYS A 226 -0.19 7.01 -34.80
C LYS A 226 0.58 5.86 -35.45
N VAL A 227 0.89 4.81 -34.70
CA VAL A 227 1.57 3.60 -35.22
C VAL A 227 0.70 2.91 -36.26
N GLU A 228 -0.61 2.79 -36.02
CA GLU A 228 -1.55 2.21 -36.97
C GLU A 228 -1.62 3.02 -38.28
N LYS A 229 -1.67 4.36 -38.18
CA LYS A 229 -1.60 5.23 -39.37
C LYS A 229 -0.28 5.11 -40.14
N LEU A 230 0.85 5.02 -39.43
CA LEU A 230 2.15 4.83 -40.08
C LEU A 230 2.24 3.48 -40.78
N HIS A 231 1.70 2.42 -40.17
CA HIS A 231 1.63 1.10 -40.78
C HIS A 231 0.81 1.12 -42.08
N GLN A 232 -0.34 1.79 -42.08
CA GLN A 232 -1.17 1.98 -43.29
C GLN A 232 -0.42 2.75 -44.39
N LEU A 233 0.25 3.86 -44.03
CA LEU A 233 1.05 4.64 -44.97
C LEU A 233 2.21 3.83 -45.55
N ASN A 234 2.93 3.07 -44.72
CA ASN A 234 4.03 2.22 -45.16
C ASN A 234 3.55 1.13 -46.13
N ASN A 235 2.41 0.49 -45.84
CA ASN A 235 1.81 -0.49 -46.75
C ASN A 235 1.43 0.15 -48.09
N SER A 236 0.84 1.35 -48.08
CA SER A 236 0.51 2.05 -49.33
C SER A 236 1.76 2.46 -50.13
N GLN A 237 2.87 2.80 -49.46
CA GLN A 237 4.14 3.04 -50.14
C GLN A 237 4.72 1.76 -50.75
N TYR A 238 4.60 0.63 -50.04
CA TYR A 238 5.06 -0.65 -50.57
C TYR A 238 4.30 -1.05 -51.83
N GLU A 239 2.97 -0.89 -51.84
CA GLU A 239 2.13 -1.13 -53.03
C GLU A 239 2.51 -0.20 -54.20
N ASN A 240 2.72 1.10 -53.93
CA ASN A 240 3.18 2.05 -54.96
C ASN A 240 4.57 1.70 -55.49
N SER A 241 5.49 1.26 -54.62
CA SER A 241 6.83 0.85 -55.02
C SER A 241 6.78 -0.40 -55.92
N GLN A 242 5.92 -1.36 -55.59
CA GLN A 242 5.69 -2.55 -56.42
C GLN A 242 5.10 -2.18 -57.79
N ASP A 243 4.12 -1.28 -57.85
CA ASP A 243 3.56 -0.80 -59.12
C ASP A 243 4.61 -0.05 -59.97
N ILE A 244 5.49 0.74 -59.34
CA ILE A 244 6.61 1.40 -60.01
C ILE A 244 7.60 0.36 -60.56
N GLU A 245 7.96 -0.65 -59.77
CA GLU A 245 8.85 -1.73 -60.23
C GLU A 245 8.24 -2.49 -61.42
N GLU A 246 6.93 -2.76 -61.40
CA GLU A 246 6.24 -3.42 -62.50
C GLU A 246 6.23 -2.56 -63.77
N LYS A 247 5.95 -1.25 -63.63
CA LYS A 247 6.01 -0.29 -64.73
C LYS A 247 7.42 -0.19 -65.30
N PHE A 248 8.45 -0.15 -64.44
CA PHE A 248 9.84 -0.09 -64.87
C PHE A 248 10.24 -1.36 -65.63
N ARG A 249 9.87 -2.56 -65.15
CA ARG A 249 10.08 -3.83 -65.87
C ARG A 249 9.44 -3.81 -67.26
N LYS A 250 8.19 -3.32 -67.37
CA LYS A 250 7.51 -3.16 -68.67
C LYS A 250 8.26 -2.18 -69.57
N LEU A 251 8.78 -1.08 -69.02
CA LEU A 251 9.50 -0.06 -69.77
C LEU A 251 10.86 -0.60 -70.28
N CYS A 252 11.63 -1.30 -69.44
CA CYS A 252 12.85 -2.01 -69.85
C CYS A 252 12.57 -2.97 -71.00
N SER A 253 11.53 -3.81 -70.90
CA SER A 253 11.20 -4.74 -71.99
C SER A 253 10.86 -4.04 -73.31
N ARG A 254 10.33 -2.80 -73.24
CA ARG A 254 9.97 -2.02 -74.43
C ARG A 254 11.17 -1.28 -75.01
N ILE A 255 12.11 -0.86 -74.17
CA ILE A 255 13.41 -0.34 -74.61
C ILE A 255 14.18 -1.45 -75.33
N ASP A 256 14.27 -2.65 -74.74
CA ASP A 256 14.96 -3.80 -75.36
C ASP A 256 14.36 -4.13 -76.74
N GLN A 257 13.04 -4.02 -76.91
CA GLN A 257 12.39 -4.20 -78.21
C GLN A 257 12.72 -3.08 -79.22
N LEU A 258 12.88 -1.84 -78.75
CA LEU A 258 13.24 -0.71 -79.62
C LEU A 258 14.71 -0.77 -80.04
N THR A 259 15.62 -1.13 -79.13
CA THR A 259 17.04 -1.30 -79.46
C THR A 259 17.23 -2.40 -80.49
N LEU A 260 16.51 -3.52 -80.37
CA LEU A 260 16.52 -4.58 -81.39
C LEU A 260 16.03 -4.08 -82.76
N LYS A 261 14.99 -3.24 -82.80
CA LYS A 261 14.50 -2.64 -84.04
C LYS A 261 15.46 -1.61 -84.62
N GLU A 262 16.15 -0.84 -83.78
CA GLU A 262 17.15 0.12 -84.20
C GLU A 262 18.35 -0.60 -84.81
N GLU A 263 18.82 -1.69 -84.21
CA GLU A 263 19.86 -2.56 -84.77
C GLU A 263 19.43 -3.15 -86.14
N GLU A 264 18.18 -3.58 -86.27
CA GLU A 264 17.62 -4.08 -87.54
C GLU A 264 17.53 -2.98 -88.62
N LEU A 265 17.15 -1.76 -88.25
CA LEU A 265 17.11 -0.62 -89.17
C LEU A 265 18.50 -0.16 -89.58
N GLN A 266 19.45 -0.10 -88.64
CA GLN A 266 20.83 0.26 -88.92
C GLN A 266 21.45 -0.74 -89.91
N HIS A 267 21.24 -2.04 -89.68
CA HIS A 267 21.64 -3.09 -90.62
C HIS A 267 21.02 -2.88 -92.02
N ASN A 268 19.72 -2.56 -92.09
CA ASN A 268 19.03 -2.29 -93.37
C ASN A 268 19.54 -1.02 -94.08
N VAL A 269 19.88 0.04 -93.33
CA VAL A 269 20.42 1.29 -93.90
C VAL A 269 21.83 1.05 -94.40
N ASP A 270 22.69 0.38 -93.63
CA ASP A 270 24.06 0.03 -94.03
C ASP A 270 24.06 -0.84 -95.29
N GLU A 271 23.13 -1.80 -95.38
CA GLU A 271 22.92 -2.62 -96.57
C GLU A 271 22.54 -1.76 -97.79
N LYS A 272 21.62 -0.81 -97.62
CA LYS A 272 21.22 0.11 -98.69
C LYS A 272 22.31 1.11 -99.08
N MET A 273 23.06 1.64 -98.12
CA MET A 273 24.18 2.57 -98.35
C MET A 273 25.27 1.87 -99.16
N LYS A 274 25.60 0.63 -98.81
CA LYS A 274 26.54 -0.21 -99.57
C LYS A 274 26.07 -0.45 -101.00
N ASN A 275 24.76 -0.62 -101.23
CA ASN A 275 24.17 -0.75 -102.57
C ASN A 275 24.20 0.56 -103.37
N ILE A 276 24.08 1.72 -102.72
CA ILE A 276 24.19 3.02 -103.38
C ILE A 276 25.65 3.36 -103.70
N ASP A 277 26.59 3.14 -102.77
CA ASP A 277 28.01 3.38 -103.00
C ASP A 277 28.56 2.50 -104.12
N THR A 278 28.12 1.24 -104.20
CA THR A 278 28.44 0.36 -105.34
C THR A 278 27.85 0.88 -106.66
N SER A 279 26.63 1.42 -106.62
CA SER A 279 26.00 2.06 -107.80
C SER A 279 26.68 3.37 -108.20
N LEU A 280 27.09 4.23 -107.26
CA LEU A 280 27.79 5.48 -107.54
C LEU A 280 29.23 5.25 -108.01
N ALA A 281 29.93 4.25 -107.45
CA ALA A 281 31.22 3.81 -107.97
C ALA A 281 31.09 3.38 -109.44
N TRP A 282 30.04 2.60 -109.77
CA TRP A 282 29.74 2.21 -111.14
C TRP A 282 29.44 3.40 -112.07
N ILE A 283 28.66 4.40 -111.61
CA ILE A 283 28.38 5.62 -112.39
C ILE A 283 29.62 6.50 -112.57
N LYS A 284 30.43 6.70 -111.53
CA LYS A 284 31.64 7.54 -111.57
C LYS A 284 32.69 6.93 -112.52
N GLU A 285 32.81 5.62 -112.52
CA GLU A 285 33.68 4.90 -113.45
C GLU A 285 33.21 5.06 -114.91
N ASN A 286 31.89 5.04 -115.15
CA ASN A 286 31.32 5.25 -116.49
C ASN A 286 31.42 6.71 -116.98
N LEU A 287 31.36 7.71 -116.10
CA LEU A 287 31.50 9.13 -116.48
C LEU A 287 32.97 9.55 -116.71
N MET A 288 33.96 8.92 -116.07
CA MET A 288 35.37 9.28 -116.31
C MET A 288 35.93 8.79 -117.65
N LYS A 289 35.30 7.82 -118.33
CA LYS A 289 35.73 7.36 -119.66
C LYS A 289 35.12 8.16 -120.83
N THR A 290 34.30 9.17 -120.58
CA THR A 290 33.56 9.94 -121.61
C THR A 290 33.93 11.43 -121.66
N LYS A 291 35.14 11.82 -121.26
CA LYS A 291 35.74 13.08 -121.70
C LYS A 291 36.83 12.79 -122.75
N PRO A 292 36.78 13.46 -123.92
CA PRO A 292 37.79 13.36 -124.98
C PRO A 292 39.13 14.00 -124.57
#